data_AF-A0A3N0WHE1-F1
#
_entry.id   AF-A0A3N0WHE1-F1
#
_cell.length_a   1.000
_cell.length_b   1.000
_cell.length_c   1.000
_cell.angle_alpha   90.00
_cell.angle_beta   90.00
_cell.angle_gamma   90.00
#
_symmetry.space_group_name_H-M   'P 1'
#
loop_
_entity.id
_entity.type
_entity.pdbx_description
1 polymer ?
#
loop_
_entity_poly.entity_id
_entity_poly.type
_entity_poly.pdbx_seq_one_letter_code
_entity_poly.pdbx_strand_id
1 'polypeptide(L)'
;MIQHINNNKMKLQYIYILTSFIFFSCKGNNDLNKEQALIVKAPSSSIINKEDQNTEKYKFSTVSQSPIVDIKKESREQIINRFRGIEITINLNDKTFQAGKECKFEYFEKKVSPIKYWYSQSTINIYKEELAKIGISLPKEFSVFMSANPNKTCEYPTSEYIFIEDKIIFIYEGYLIVFGNDKIVSKNI
;
A
#
# COMPACT_ATOMS: atom_id res chain seq x y z
N MET A 1 21.02 48.60 -18.99
CA MET A 1 19.70 49.14 -18.61
C MET A 1 19.04 48.10 -17.72
N ILE A 2 18.72 48.52 -16.50
CA ILE A 2 18.44 47.69 -15.32
C ILE A 2 17.03 47.08 -15.40
N GLN A 3 16.91 45.79 -15.08
CA GLN A 3 15.63 45.13 -14.79
C GLN A 3 14.99 45.77 -13.55
N HIS A 4 13.74 46.21 -13.68
CA HIS A 4 12.88 46.49 -12.53
C HIS A 4 11.64 45.61 -12.63
N ILE A 5 11.67 44.46 -11.95
CA ILE A 5 10.49 43.64 -11.68
C ILE A 5 9.84 44.23 -10.42
N ASN A 6 8.56 44.58 -10.58
CA ASN A 6 7.74 45.24 -9.59
C ASN A 6 7.20 44.19 -8.60
N ASN A 7 7.67 44.21 -7.35
CA ASN A 7 7.22 43.31 -6.28
C ASN A 7 6.01 43.91 -5.55
N ASN A 8 4.80 43.53 -5.95
CA ASN A 8 3.61 43.80 -5.13
C ASN A 8 3.44 42.69 -4.07
N LYS A 9 3.85 43.02 -2.84
CA LYS A 9 3.53 42.25 -1.62
C LYS A 9 2.03 42.32 -1.34
N MET A 10 1.32 41.22 -1.57
CA MET A 10 -0.05 41.05 -1.12
C MET A 10 -0.04 40.59 0.35
N LYS A 11 -0.46 41.47 1.26
CA LYS A 11 -0.72 41.12 2.66
C LYS A 11 -2.06 40.38 2.73
N LEU A 12 -2.04 39.13 3.21
CA LEU A 12 -3.25 38.39 3.55
C LEU A 12 -3.27 38.17 5.06
N GLN A 13 -3.99 39.03 5.78
CA GLN A 13 -4.38 38.84 7.17
C GLN A 13 -5.81 38.30 7.18
N TYR A 14 -6.09 37.11 7.72
CA TYR A 14 -7.42 36.76 8.26
C TYR A 14 -7.27 35.57 9.26
N ILE A 15 -7.37 35.86 10.56
CA ILE A 15 -8.51 35.64 11.48
C ILE A 15 -8.53 34.23 12.07
N TYR A 16 -8.13 34.14 13.34
CA TYR A 16 -8.33 33.00 14.24
C TYR A 16 -9.82 32.93 14.63
N ILE A 17 -10.50 31.83 14.31
CA ILE A 17 -11.79 31.51 14.92
C ILE A 17 -11.56 30.42 15.96
N LEU A 18 -11.46 30.88 17.21
CA LEU A 18 -11.56 30.08 18.41
C LEU A 18 -13.01 29.58 18.51
N THR A 19 -13.24 28.27 18.41
CA THR A 19 -14.50 27.66 18.86
C THR A 19 -14.19 26.60 19.91
N SER A 20 -14.22 27.05 21.16
CA SER A 20 -14.46 26.18 22.31
C SER A 20 -15.91 25.74 22.28
N PHE A 21 -16.18 24.44 22.15
CA PHE A 21 -17.45 23.88 22.61
C PHE A 21 -17.26 22.51 23.26
N ILE A 22 -17.18 22.58 24.60
CA ILE A 22 -17.89 21.78 25.60
C ILE A 22 -17.69 20.25 25.61
N PHE A 23 -17.01 19.83 26.68
CA PHE A 23 -16.99 18.50 27.27
C PHE A 23 -18.40 17.89 27.44
N PHE A 24 -18.61 16.69 26.88
CA PHE A 24 -19.55 15.73 27.44
C PHE A 24 -18.76 14.59 28.06
N SER A 25 -18.51 14.73 29.36
CA SER A 25 -18.17 13.62 30.25
C SER A 25 -19.40 12.76 30.46
N CYS A 26 -19.48 11.59 29.84
CA CYS A 26 -20.35 10.53 30.35
C CYS A 26 -19.62 9.80 31.47
N LYS A 27 -19.89 10.24 32.70
CA LYS A 27 -19.57 9.55 33.95
C LYS A 27 -20.73 8.58 34.25
N GLY A 28 -20.57 7.32 33.86
CA GLY A 28 -21.40 6.22 34.35
C GLY A 28 -20.60 5.46 35.40
N ASN A 29 -21.06 5.48 36.65
CA ASN A 29 -20.44 4.83 37.79
C ASN A 29 -21.45 3.86 38.40
N ASN A 30 -20.92 2.83 39.10
CA ASN A 30 -21.57 1.89 40.03
C ASN A 30 -22.00 0.55 39.35
N ASP A 31 -21.64 -0.64 39.82
CA ASP A 31 -20.95 -1.08 41.04
C ASP A 31 -20.27 -2.45 40.85
N LEU A 32 -19.28 -2.73 41.71
CA LEU A 32 -18.58 -3.99 41.88
C LEU A 32 -19.51 -5.13 42.35
N ASN A 33 -19.21 -6.36 41.93
CA ASN A 33 -19.08 -7.48 42.88
C ASN A 33 -18.02 -8.47 42.42
N LYS A 34 -17.06 -8.72 43.32
CA LYS A 34 -16.12 -9.84 43.32
C LYS A 34 -16.88 -11.13 43.66
N GLU A 35 -16.48 -12.28 43.11
CA GLU A 35 -15.68 -13.28 43.84
C GLU A 35 -15.18 -14.41 42.90
N GLN A 36 -13.96 -14.84 43.19
CA GLN A 36 -13.17 -15.98 42.66
C GLN A 36 -13.83 -17.32 43.06
N ALA A 37 -13.52 -18.52 42.60
CA ALA A 37 -12.74 -19.14 41.53
C ALA A 37 -13.17 -20.63 41.52
N LEU A 38 -13.15 -21.32 40.37
CA LEU A 38 -12.82 -22.75 40.36
C LEU A 38 -12.26 -23.16 39.00
N ILE A 39 -11.01 -23.60 39.02
CA ILE A 39 -10.28 -24.15 37.89
C ILE A 39 -10.80 -25.57 37.63
N VAL A 40 -11.38 -25.80 36.46
CA VAL A 40 -11.51 -27.15 35.88
C VAL A 40 -10.88 -27.13 34.49
N LYS A 41 -9.94 -28.05 34.29
CA LYS A 41 -9.05 -28.16 33.13
C LYS A 41 -9.68 -29.07 32.06
N ALA A 42 -9.57 -28.61 30.80
CA ALA A 42 -9.61 -29.33 29.51
C ALA A 42 -10.97 -29.74 28.89
N PRO A 43 -11.07 -29.87 27.54
CA PRO A 43 -10.09 -29.55 26.49
C PRO A 43 -10.48 -28.33 25.64
N SER A 44 -9.46 -27.63 25.13
CA SER A 44 -9.58 -26.48 24.24
C SER A 44 -10.25 -26.88 22.92
N SER A 45 -11.52 -26.52 22.76
CA SER A 45 -12.14 -26.38 21.45
C SER A 45 -11.37 -25.29 20.71
N SER A 46 -10.72 -25.67 19.62
CA SER A 46 -10.11 -24.74 18.67
C SER A 46 -11.17 -23.72 18.22
N ILE A 47 -11.03 -22.50 18.71
CA ILE A 47 -11.65 -21.34 18.06
C ILE A 47 -10.96 -21.27 16.70
N ILE A 48 -11.63 -21.78 15.67
CA ILE A 48 -11.24 -21.53 14.29
C ILE A 48 -11.44 -20.03 14.10
N ASN A 49 -10.35 -19.27 14.20
CA ASN A 49 -10.31 -17.86 13.87
C ASN A 49 -10.83 -17.71 12.42
N LYS A 50 -12.02 -17.12 12.28
CA LYS A 50 -12.63 -16.79 10.98
C LYS A 50 -11.90 -15.65 10.25
N GLU A 51 -10.75 -15.19 10.73
CA GLU A 51 -9.98 -14.08 10.13
C GLU A 51 -9.15 -14.47 8.90
N ASP A 52 -8.88 -15.76 8.67
CA ASP A 52 -7.83 -16.15 7.70
C ASP A 52 -8.31 -16.40 6.26
N GLN A 53 -9.62 -16.39 5.97
CA GLN A 53 -10.10 -16.75 4.61
C GLN A 53 -10.11 -15.59 3.60
N ASN A 54 -10.05 -14.33 4.05
CA ASN A 54 -10.17 -13.14 3.19
C ASN A 54 -8.94 -12.24 3.23
N THR A 55 -7.81 -12.79 3.68
CA THR A 55 -6.52 -12.10 3.74
C THR A 55 -5.58 -12.72 2.73
N GLU A 56 -5.14 -11.94 1.75
CA GLU A 56 -4.13 -12.35 0.78
C GLU A 56 -2.75 -11.82 1.20
N LYS A 57 -1.73 -12.66 1.02
CA LYS A 57 -0.35 -12.36 1.42
C LYS A 57 0.57 -12.47 0.20
N TYR A 58 1.43 -11.47 0.04
CA TYR A 58 2.36 -11.37 -1.07
C TYR A 58 3.76 -11.15 -0.50
N LYS A 59 4.71 -11.96 -0.94
CA LYS A 59 6.11 -11.87 -0.51
C LYS A 59 6.97 -11.28 -1.60
N PHE A 60 8.04 -10.61 -1.20
CA PHE A 60 9.01 -10.08 -2.14
C PHE A 60 9.53 -11.19 -3.06
N SER A 61 9.44 -10.96 -4.37
CA SER A 61 9.80 -11.91 -5.41
C SER A 61 11.07 -11.48 -6.13
N THR A 62 11.07 -10.30 -6.76
CA THR A 62 12.20 -9.86 -7.57
C THR A 62 12.25 -8.34 -7.74
N VAL A 63 13.38 -7.87 -8.28
CA VAL A 63 13.63 -6.51 -8.75
C VAL A 63 14.08 -6.59 -10.20
N SER A 64 13.61 -5.66 -11.05
CA SER A 64 14.09 -5.57 -12.45
C SER A 64 15.62 -5.52 -12.51
N GLN A 65 16.20 -6.02 -13.61
CA GLN A 65 17.66 -6.06 -13.73
C GLN A 65 18.26 -4.66 -13.92
N SER A 66 17.50 -3.77 -14.55
CA SER A 66 17.87 -2.39 -14.81
C SER A 66 16.77 -1.45 -14.31
N PRO A 67 17.11 -0.21 -13.95
CA PRO A 67 16.11 0.79 -13.68
C PRO A 67 15.36 1.13 -14.99
N ILE A 68 14.05 1.25 -14.91
CA ILE A 68 13.19 1.66 -16.02
C ILE A 68 13.07 3.20 -16.11
N VAL A 69 13.41 3.90 -15.03
CA VAL A 69 13.53 5.36 -14.97
C VAL A 69 14.87 5.71 -14.32
N ASP A 70 15.60 6.66 -14.90
CA ASP A 70 16.93 7.06 -14.44
C ASP A 70 16.86 8.02 -13.23
N ILE A 71 16.56 7.46 -12.06
CA ILE A 71 16.41 8.20 -10.78
C ILE A 71 17.14 7.52 -9.61
N LYS A 72 18.09 6.63 -9.90
CA LYS A 72 18.66 5.68 -8.93
C LYS A 72 19.57 6.34 -7.89
N LYS A 73 19.22 6.23 -6.61
CA LYS A 73 20.11 6.53 -5.47
C LYS A 73 20.72 5.28 -4.84
N GLU A 74 19.99 4.16 -4.83
CA GLU A 74 20.41 2.89 -4.22
C GLU A 74 20.82 1.84 -5.26
N SER A 75 21.80 0.99 -4.94
CA SER A 75 22.16 -0.17 -5.76
C SER A 75 21.01 -1.19 -5.81
N ARG A 76 20.96 -2.02 -6.86
CA ARG A 76 19.96 -3.09 -6.96
C ARG A 76 20.03 -4.05 -5.77
N GLU A 77 21.22 -4.33 -5.27
CA GLU A 77 21.42 -5.18 -4.10
C GLU A 77 20.88 -4.54 -2.81
N GLN A 78 21.07 -3.23 -2.62
CA GLN A 78 20.49 -2.49 -1.50
C GLN A 78 18.96 -2.55 -1.53
N ILE A 79 18.37 -2.35 -2.71
CA ILE A 79 16.92 -2.46 -2.93
C ILE A 79 16.42 -3.88 -2.62
N ILE A 80 17.11 -4.92 -3.09
CA ILE A 80 16.78 -6.31 -2.77
C ILE A 80 16.80 -6.54 -1.25
N ASN A 81 17.85 -6.10 -0.56
CA ASN A 81 17.98 -6.29 0.88
C ASN A 81 16.91 -5.52 1.67
N ARG A 82 16.48 -4.35 1.18
CA ARG A 82 15.41 -3.53 1.75
C ARG A 82 14.05 -4.22 1.71
N PHE A 83 13.72 -4.87 0.60
CA PHE A 83 12.41 -5.53 0.43
C PHE A 83 12.41 -7.01 0.80
N ARG A 84 13.59 -7.63 0.94
CA ARG A 84 13.70 -9.02 1.40
C ARG A 84 13.06 -9.17 2.78
N GLY A 85 12.13 -10.11 2.90
CA GLY A 85 11.40 -10.38 4.15
C GLY A 85 10.24 -9.43 4.43
N ILE A 86 9.97 -8.46 3.55
CA ILE A 86 8.73 -7.70 3.59
C ILE A 86 7.59 -8.56 3.03
N GLU A 87 6.45 -8.50 3.70
CA GLU A 87 5.18 -9.07 3.26
C GLU A 87 4.19 -7.92 3.02
N ILE A 88 3.40 -8.05 1.95
CA ILE A 88 2.24 -7.21 1.70
C ILE A 88 0.99 -8.04 1.99
N THR A 89 0.07 -7.47 2.77
CA THR A 89 -1.17 -8.11 3.17
C THR A 89 -2.34 -7.28 2.70
N ILE A 90 -3.27 -7.91 1.99
CA ILE A 90 -4.53 -7.30 1.54
C ILE A 90 -5.67 -8.03 2.23
N ASN A 91 -6.42 -7.33 3.07
CA ASN A 91 -7.64 -7.86 3.66
C ASN A 91 -8.85 -7.34 2.88
N LEU A 92 -9.63 -8.26 2.33
CA LEU A 92 -10.75 -7.97 1.44
C LEU A 92 -12.02 -7.56 2.21
N ASN A 93 -12.12 -7.92 3.49
CA ASN A 93 -13.31 -7.60 4.32
C ASN A 93 -13.29 -6.15 4.80
N ASP A 94 -12.17 -5.73 5.38
CA ASP A 94 -12.00 -4.40 5.95
C ASP A 94 -11.38 -3.41 4.96
N LYS A 95 -11.06 -3.88 3.74
CA LYS A 95 -10.37 -3.13 2.69
C LYS A 95 -9.07 -2.51 3.18
N THR A 96 -8.32 -3.24 3.99
CA THR A 96 -7.01 -2.80 4.46
C THR A 96 -5.90 -3.31 3.56
N PHE A 97 -4.99 -2.43 3.20
CA PHE A 97 -3.71 -2.74 2.56
C PHE A 97 -2.59 -2.47 3.56
N GLN A 98 -1.67 -3.41 3.70
CA GLN A 98 -0.52 -3.26 4.58
C GLN A 98 0.76 -3.71 3.86
N ALA A 99 1.76 -2.84 3.79
CA ALA A 99 3.10 -3.17 3.28
C ALA A 99 4.12 -3.10 4.44
N GLY A 100 4.61 -4.26 4.87
CA GLY A 100 5.46 -4.36 6.04
C GLY A 100 4.79 -3.84 7.32
N LYS A 101 5.58 -3.25 8.21
CA LYS A 101 5.10 -2.65 9.46
C LYS A 101 4.81 -1.16 9.35
N GLU A 102 5.42 -0.50 8.36
CA GLU A 102 5.50 0.95 8.23
C GLU A 102 4.25 1.54 7.55
N CYS A 103 3.60 0.77 6.69
CA CYS A 103 2.53 1.25 5.83
C CYS A 103 1.26 0.43 5.99
N LYS A 104 0.18 1.07 6.46
CA LYS A 104 -1.16 0.49 6.55
C LYS A 104 -2.21 1.55 6.22
N PHE A 105 -3.09 1.26 5.28
CA PHE A 105 -4.17 2.16 4.89
C PHE A 105 -5.42 1.39 4.45
N GLU A 106 -6.57 2.04 4.56
CA GLU A 106 -7.78 1.59 3.89
C GLU A 106 -7.63 1.91 2.39
N TYR A 107 -7.79 0.90 1.53
CA TYR A 107 -7.62 1.04 0.09
C TYR A 107 -8.94 1.18 -0.65
N PHE A 108 -8.86 1.79 -1.82
CA PHE A 108 -9.80 1.50 -2.90
C PHE A 108 -9.06 0.93 -4.10
N GLU A 109 -9.76 0.09 -4.85
CA GLU A 109 -9.27 -0.54 -6.08
C GLU A 109 -9.82 0.22 -7.29
N LYS A 110 -8.94 0.59 -8.22
CA LYS A 110 -9.32 1.17 -9.50
C LYS A 110 -8.83 0.29 -10.64
N LYS A 111 -9.75 -0.19 -11.48
CA LYS A 111 -9.40 -0.81 -12.76
C LYS A 111 -9.10 0.26 -13.80
N VAL A 112 -7.96 0.14 -14.48
CA VAL A 112 -7.47 1.14 -15.42
C VAL A 112 -6.73 0.48 -16.59
N SER A 113 -6.81 1.08 -17.78
CA SER A 113 -6.02 0.66 -18.92
C SER A 113 -4.62 1.30 -18.90
N PRO A 114 -3.59 0.66 -19.50
CA PRO A 114 -2.23 1.21 -19.57
C PRO A 114 -2.17 2.68 -20.02
N ILE A 115 -2.94 3.04 -21.05
CA ILE A 115 -2.91 4.40 -21.61
C ILE A 115 -3.54 5.44 -20.66
N LYS A 116 -4.54 5.04 -19.87
CA LYS A 116 -5.16 5.91 -18.86
C LYS A 116 -4.32 6.05 -17.60
N TYR A 117 -3.41 5.10 -17.35
CA TYR A 117 -2.53 5.13 -16.19
C TYR A 117 -1.22 5.89 -16.49
N TRP A 118 -0.50 5.52 -17.55
CA TRP A 118 0.79 6.13 -17.88
C TRP A 118 0.70 7.34 -18.82
N TYR A 119 -0.46 7.60 -19.43
CA TYR A 119 -0.69 8.71 -20.36
C TYR A 119 0.27 8.79 -21.56
N SER A 120 1.05 7.73 -21.82
CA SER A 120 2.11 7.72 -22.82
C SER A 120 2.32 6.33 -23.40
N GLN A 121 2.22 6.21 -24.73
CA GLN A 121 2.46 4.94 -25.42
C GLN A 121 3.92 4.49 -25.34
N SER A 122 4.88 5.43 -25.28
CA SER A 122 6.29 5.08 -25.10
C SER A 122 6.53 4.48 -23.72
N THR A 123 5.93 5.04 -22.68
CA THR A 123 6.00 4.50 -21.31
C THR A 123 5.36 3.11 -21.25
N ILE A 124 4.20 2.91 -21.88
CA ILE A 124 3.56 1.58 -21.97
C ILE A 124 4.50 0.54 -22.58
N ASN A 125 5.21 0.89 -23.65
CA ASN A 125 6.13 -0.03 -24.32
C ASN A 125 7.29 -0.42 -23.41
N ILE A 126 7.87 0.54 -22.67
CA ILE A 126 8.93 0.26 -21.67
C ILE A 126 8.43 -0.72 -20.62
N TYR A 127 7.27 -0.45 -20.00
CA TYR A 127 6.72 -1.36 -18.99
C TYR A 127 6.39 -2.74 -19.56
N LYS A 128 5.86 -2.80 -20.78
CA LYS A 128 5.57 -4.07 -21.45
C LYS A 128 6.82 -4.92 -21.65
N GLU A 129 7.92 -4.31 -22.10
CA GLU A 129 9.20 -4.99 -22.30
C GLU A 129 9.81 -5.46 -20.98
N GLU A 130 9.81 -4.59 -19.96
CA GLU A 130 10.42 -4.89 -18.66
C GLU A 130 9.63 -5.94 -17.87
N LEU A 131 8.29 -5.90 -17.92
CA LEU A 131 7.45 -6.94 -17.33
C LEU A 131 7.62 -8.28 -18.04
N ALA A 132 7.76 -8.29 -19.37
CA ALA A 132 7.98 -9.52 -20.13
C ALA A 132 9.29 -10.22 -19.75
N LYS A 133 10.36 -9.46 -19.43
CA LYS A 133 11.66 -10.02 -18.96
C LYS A 133 11.52 -10.82 -17.66
N ILE A 134 10.48 -10.56 -16.86
CA ILE A 134 10.19 -11.29 -15.61
C ILE A 134 8.93 -12.16 -15.73
N GLY A 135 8.49 -12.46 -16.96
CA GLY A 135 7.41 -13.39 -17.23
C GLY A 135 6.01 -12.87 -16.93
N ILE A 136 5.81 -11.55 -16.89
CA ILE A 136 4.51 -10.91 -16.64
C ILE A 136 4.02 -10.29 -17.96
N SER A 137 2.81 -10.66 -18.39
CA SER A 137 2.19 -10.03 -19.56
C SER A 137 1.44 -8.76 -19.12
N LEU A 138 1.66 -7.64 -19.81
CA LEU A 138 0.89 -6.42 -19.55
C LEU A 138 -0.55 -6.59 -20.08
N PRO A 139 -1.58 -6.62 -19.21
CA PRO A 139 -2.96 -6.82 -19.63
C PRO A 139 -3.57 -5.54 -20.24
N LYS A 140 -4.75 -5.68 -20.85
CA LYS A 140 -5.52 -4.54 -21.38
C LYS A 140 -6.00 -3.60 -20.27
N GLU A 141 -6.27 -4.16 -19.09
CA GLU A 141 -6.61 -3.43 -17.87
C GLU A 141 -5.97 -4.15 -16.68
N PHE A 142 -5.61 -3.38 -15.66
CA PHE A 142 -5.09 -3.88 -14.39
C PHE A 142 -5.69 -3.08 -13.24
N SER A 143 -5.55 -3.60 -12.03
CA SER A 143 -6.03 -2.95 -10.82
C SER A 143 -4.93 -2.11 -10.19
N VAL A 144 -5.28 -0.95 -9.65
CA VAL A 144 -4.40 -0.10 -8.86
C VAL A 144 -5.00 0.07 -7.48
N PHE A 145 -4.23 -0.28 -6.46
CA PHE A 145 -4.57 -0.09 -5.05
C PHE A 145 -3.92 1.21 -4.57
N MET A 146 -4.73 2.07 -3.96
CA MET A 146 -4.28 3.34 -3.40
C MET A 146 -5.14 3.72 -2.19
N SER A 147 -4.67 4.64 -1.37
CA SER A 147 -5.38 5.05 -0.16
C SER A 147 -6.75 5.66 -0.46
N ALA A 148 -7.79 5.19 0.22
CA ALA A 148 -9.13 5.78 0.19
C ALA A 148 -9.16 7.18 0.81
N ASN A 149 -8.19 7.49 1.68
CA ASN A 149 -8.01 8.81 2.26
C ASN A 149 -6.65 9.38 1.85
N PRO A 150 -6.60 10.43 1.01
CA PRO A 150 -5.33 11.00 0.54
C PRO A 150 -4.44 11.50 1.68
N ASN A 151 -5.03 11.91 2.82
CA ASN A 151 -4.30 12.37 4.00
C ASN A 151 -3.71 11.23 4.86
N LYS A 152 -4.01 9.96 4.52
CA LYS A 152 -3.50 8.76 5.20
C LYS A 152 -2.66 7.87 4.28
N THR A 153 -2.21 8.43 3.15
CA THR A 153 -1.39 7.72 2.17
C THR A 153 0.02 7.50 2.72
N CYS A 154 0.58 6.31 2.51
CA CYS A 154 2.00 6.08 2.78
C CYS A 154 2.84 6.75 1.69
N GLU A 155 3.84 7.53 2.09
CA GLU A 155 4.88 7.99 1.16
C GLU A 155 5.87 6.88 0.80
N TYR A 156 5.97 5.84 1.64
CA TYR A 156 6.93 4.76 1.48
C TYR A 156 6.26 3.41 1.16
N PRO A 157 6.79 2.63 0.20
CA PRO A 157 7.72 3.01 -0.88
C PRO A 157 7.03 3.77 -2.04
N THR A 158 5.70 3.78 -2.06
CA THR A 158 4.84 4.42 -3.07
C THR A 158 3.43 4.59 -2.50
N SER A 159 2.67 5.53 -3.07
CA SER A 159 1.24 5.74 -2.80
C SER A 159 0.31 4.82 -3.60
N GLU A 160 0.83 4.18 -4.64
CA GLU A 160 0.06 3.37 -5.59
C GLU A 160 0.73 2.03 -5.86
N TYR A 161 -0.07 0.96 -5.89
CA TYR A 161 0.39 -0.40 -6.11
C TYR A 161 -0.40 -1.03 -7.26
N ILE A 162 0.31 -1.47 -8.30
CA ILE A 162 -0.27 -2.09 -9.50
C ILE A 162 -0.44 -3.59 -9.24
N PHE A 163 -1.60 -4.13 -9.59
CA PHE A 163 -1.91 -5.54 -9.44
C PHE A 163 -2.14 -6.21 -10.79
N ILE A 164 -1.26 -7.15 -11.14
CA ILE A 164 -1.26 -7.89 -12.41
C ILE A 164 -0.92 -9.35 -12.13
N GLU A 165 -1.75 -10.29 -12.63
CA GLU A 165 -1.47 -11.74 -12.57
C GLU A 165 -1.04 -12.25 -11.18
N ASP A 166 -1.80 -11.89 -10.13
CA ASP A 166 -1.53 -12.25 -8.73
C ASP A 166 -0.18 -11.75 -8.20
N LYS A 167 0.28 -10.61 -8.74
CA LYS A 167 1.50 -9.92 -8.32
C LYS A 167 1.22 -8.45 -8.05
N ILE A 168 1.89 -7.94 -7.03
CA ILE A 168 1.92 -6.51 -6.70
C ILE A 168 3.20 -5.92 -7.25
N ILE A 169 3.08 -4.83 -7.99
CA ILE A 169 4.15 -4.19 -8.75
C ILE A 169 4.15 -2.69 -8.45
N PHE A 170 5.32 -2.13 -8.20
CA PHE A 170 5.49 -0.68 -8.09
C PHE A 170 6.92 -0.27 -8.45
N ILE A 171 7.14 1.05 -8.59
CA ILE A 171 8.47 1.62 -8.84
C ILE A 171 9.09 2.11 -7.54
N TYR A 172 10.34 1.74 -7.31
CA TYR A 172 11.17 2.30 -6.25
C TYR A 172 12.58 2.56 -6.78
N GLU A 173 13.06 3.79 -6.64
CA GLU A 173 14.41 4.20 -7.08
C GLU A 173 14.68 3.84 -8.56
N GLY A 174 13.63 3.90 -9.39
CA GLY A 174 13.68 3.60 -10.81
C GLY A 174 13.51 2.11 -11.16
N TYR A 175 13.51 1.19 -10.20
CA TYR A 175 13.35 -0.25 -10.45
C TYR A 175 11.90 -0.71 -10.29
N LEU A 176 11.51 -1.73 -11.05
CA LEU A 176 10.28 -2.49 -10.77
C LEU A 176 10.53 -3.39 -9.58
N ILE A 177 9.70 -3.24 -8.55
CA ILE A 177 9.66 -4.12 -7.39
C ILE A 177 8.44 -5.02 -7.53
N VAL A 178 8.63 -6.33 -7.34
CA VAL A 178 7.57 -7.32 -7.53
C VAL A 178 7.40 -8.16 -6.28
N PHE A 179 6.17 -8.25 -5.82
CA PHE A 179 5.72 -9.18 -4.79
C PHE A 179 4.78 -10.20 -5.43
N GLY A 180 4.94 -11.47 -5.10
CA GLY A 180 4.12 -12.57 -5.60
C GLY A 180 3.38 -13.27 -4.47
N ASN A 181 2.24 -13.86 -4.80
CA ASN A 181 1.50 -14.71 -3.88
C ASN A 181 2.18 -16.09 -3.77
N ASP A 182 2.25 -16.65 -2.56
CA ASP A 182 2.79 -18.01 -2.31
C ASP A 182 1.81 -19.12 -2.71
N LYS A 183 0.66 -18.78 -3.32
CA LYS A 183 -0.25 -19.78 -3.89
C LYS A 183 0.51 -20.62 -4.90
N ILE A 184 0.92 -21.82 -4.48
CA ILE A 184 1.45 -22.86 -5.36
C ILE A 184 0.37 -23.06 -6.42
N VAL A 185 0.61 -22.52 -7.62
CA VAL A 185 -0.17 -22.86 -8.79
C VAL A 185 0.16 -24.33 -9.05
N SER A 186 -0.64 -25.22 -8.48
CA SER A 186 -0.79 -26.58 -8.98
C SER A 186 -1.34 -26.44 -10.40
N LYS A 187 -0.42 -26.21 -11.34
CA LYS A 187 -0.66 -26.41 -12.77
C LYS A 187 -0.90 -27.90 -12.91
N ASN A 188 -2.16 -28.31 -12.86
CA ASN A 188 -2.57 -29.61 -13.36
C ASN A 188 -2.22 -29.61 -14.86
N ILE A 189 -1.11 -30.28 -15.18
CA ILE A 189 -0.80 -30.77 -16.53
C ILE A 189 -1.45 -32.14 -16.65
#